data_AF-A0AAU9K8N0-F1
#
_entry.id   AF-A0AAU9K8N0-F1
#
_cell.length_a   1.000
_cell.length_b   1.000
_cell.length_c   1.000
_cell.angle_alpha   90.00
_cell.angle_beta   90.00
_cell.angle_gamma   90.00
#
_symmetry.space_group_name_H-M   'P 1'
#
loop_
_entity.id
_entity.type
_entity.pdbx_description
1 polymer ?
#
loop_
_entity_poly.entity_id
_entity_poly.type
_entity_poly.pdbx_seq_one_letter_code
_entity_poly.pdbx_strand_id
1 'polypeptide(L)'
;MPIPFNFSHIKIVMIISVILINLVAASPSQPKWPQYFISSITDTILDENQNQKFTNGTYYFNFLARSSRIDLEDGQYDPLCKLNGFEDLIYNPCRIYATGGNTFIFYPVDSYCCWCCNASQGCGNIYPNALLRELEFLGENEIDGKSGYFWKRDDYAYFETIGDNPENRDTIIIIEESKNITFESMNRTLPDQKTFDLPWECKVSHSCPEESLCGRIRKKGIDNLKDISPIY
;
A
#
# COMPACT_ATOMS: atom_id res chain seq x y z
N MET A 1 64.79 -34.37 9.08
CA MET A 1 64.66 -34.28 7.61
C MET A 1 63.50 -33.35 7.30
N PRO A 2 63.71 -32.20 6.65
CA PRO A 2 62.62 -31.30 6.27
C PRO A 2 61.94 -31.80 4.99
N ILE A 3 60.62 -31.84 5.00
CA ILE A 3 59.79 -32.19 3.85
C ILE A 3 59.70 -30.94 2.95
N PRO A 4 60.04 -31.01 1.65
CA PRO A 4 59.92 -29.86 0.76
C PRO A 4 58.44 -29.57 0.47
N PHE A 5 57.94 -28.43 0.97
CA PHE A 5 56.62 -27.93 0.63
C PHE A 5 56.62 -27.38 -0.80
N ASN A 6 55.80 -27.98 -1.66
CA ASN A 6 55.68 -27.62 -3.07
C ASN A 6 54.68 -26.45 -3.24
N PHE A 7 55.20 -25.23 -3.37
CA PHE A 7 54.43 -23.98 -3.44
C PHE A 7 53.58 -23.81 -4.72
N SER A 8 53.61 -24.76 -5.67
CA SER A 8 52.89 -24.69 -6.93
C SER A 8 51.36 -24.81 -6.78
N HIS A 9 50.88 -25.62 -5.84
CA HIS A 9 49.44 -25.87 -5.65
C HIS A 9 48.70 -24.73 -4.91
N ILE A 10 49.41 -23.87 -4.17
CA ILE A 10 48.83 -22.75 -3.41
C ILE A 10 48.31 -21.65 -4.34
N LYS A 11 48.95 -21.45 -5.52
CA LYS A 11 48.54 -20.42 -6.48
C LYS A 11 47.22 -20.74 -7.19
N ILE A 12 46.94 -22.03 -7.44
CA ILE A 12 45.71 -22.47 -8.13
C ILE A 12 44.50 -22.35 -7.20
N VAL A 13 44.65 -22.65 -5.92
CA VAL A 13 43.57 -22.52 -4.92
C VAL A 13 43.19 -21.05 -4.69
N MET A 14 44.17 -20.13 -4.66
CA MET A 14 43.87 -18.68 -4.57
C MET A 14 43.11 -18.14 -5.79
N ILE A 15 43.43 -18.60 -7.02
CA ILE A 15 42.76 -18.11 -8.23
C ILE A 15 41.31 -18.61 -8.31
N ILE A 16 41.03 -19.86 -7.90
CA ILE A 16 39.66 -20.40 -7.85
C ILE A 16 38.84 -19.71 -6.76
N SER A 17 39.45 -19.34 -5.63
CA SER A 17 38.76 -18.63 -4.55
C SER A 17 38.42 -17.16 -4.88
N VAL A 18 39.12 -16.52 -5.82
CA VAL A 18 38.83 -15.13 -6.25
C VAL A 18 37.71 -15.07 -7.31
N ILE A 19 37.50 -16.14 -8.08
CA ILE A 19 36.45 -16.19 -9.13
C ILE A 19 35.06 -16.46 -8.53
N LEU A 20 34.96 -17.12 -7.36
CA LEU A 20 33.69 -17.42 -6.69
C LEU A 20 33.08 -16.25 -5.88
N ILE A 21 33.74 -15.09 -5.81
CA ILE A 21 33.33 -13.98 -4.91
C ILE A 21 32.34 -12.98 -5.58
N ASN A 22 32.08 -13.05 -6.89
CA ASN A 22 31.38 -11.95 -7.60
C ASN A 22 30.03 -12.30 -8.26
N LEU A 23 29.33 -13.35 -7.81
CA LEU A 23 27.96 -13.65 -8.28
C LEU A 23 26.90 -13.42 -7.19
N VAL A 24 27.15 -12.45 -6.31
CA VAL A 24 26.04 -11.86 -5.54
C VAL A 24 25.29 -10.96 -6.53
N ALA A 25 24.20 -11.47 -7.11
CA ALA A 25 23.29 -10.65 -7.89
C ALA A 25 22.91 -9.44 -7.03
N ALA A 26 23.20 -8.24 -7.53
CA ALA A 26 22.87 -7.02 -6.81
C ALA A 26 21.35 -7.00 -6.58
N SER A 27 20.93 -6.88 -5.32
CA SER A 27 19.52 -6.72 -5.00
C SER A 27 18.97 -5.48 -5.71
N PRO A 28 17.72 -5.52 -6.21
CA PRO A 28 17.12 -4.36 -6.84
C PRO A 28 17.06 -3.18 -5.86
N SER A 29 17.01 -1.96 -6.39
CA SER A 29 16.77 -0.78 -5.57
C SER A 29 15.41 -0.90 -4.85
N GLN A 30 15.30 -0.30 -3.65
CA GLN A 30 14.07 -0.32 -2.84
C GLN A 30 12.86 0.21 -3.63
N PRO A 31 11.64 -0.31 -3.38
CA PRO A 31 10.43 0.10 -4.07
C PRO A 31 10.13 1.57 -3.84
N LYS A 32 9.61 2.22 -4.89
CA LYS A 32 9.23 3.62 -4.85
C LYS A 32 8.02 3.85 -5.75
N TRP A 33 6.96 4.43 -5.21
CA TRP A 33 5.82 4.82 -6.04
C TRP A 33 6.19 6.00 -6.95
N PRO A 34 5.60 6.07 -8.16
CA PRO A 34 5.74 7.22 -9.02
C PRO A 34 5.12 8.47 -8.37
N GLN A 35 5.49 9.66 -8.87
CA GLN A 35 5.01 10.94 -8.30
C GLN A 35 3.48 11.07 -8.34
N TYR A 36 2.84 10.47 -9.32
CA TYR A 36 1.40 10.43 -9.47
C TYR A 36 1.02 9.23 -10.31
N PHE A 37 -0.15 8.66 -10.02
CA PHE A 37 -0.76 7.64 -10.86
C PHE A 37 -2.25 7.55 -10.62
N ILE A 38 -2.91 6.91 -11.58
CA ILE A 38 -4.29 6.44 -11.50
C ILE A 38 -4.26 4.95 -11.79
N SER A 39 -4.91 4.14 -10.98
CA SER A 39 -5.02 2.71 -11.20
C SER A 39 -6.41 2.23 -10.86
N SER A 40 -6.97 1.35 -11.68
CA SER A 40 -8.04 0.47 -11.21
C SER A 40 -7.49 -0.46 -10.14
N ILE A 41 -8.30 -0.74 -9.13
CA ILE A 41 -7.94 -1.64 -8.04
C ILE A 41 -9.04 -2.68 -7.80
N THR A 42 -8.62 -3.84 -7.32
CA THR A 42 -9.51 -4.80 -6.65
C THR A 42 -9.07 -4.90 -5.20
N ASP A 43 -9.95 -4.48 -4.32
CA ASP A 43 -9.77 -4.56 -2.88
C ASP A 43 -10.40 -5.85 -2.37
N THR A 44 -9.58 -6.75 -1.83
CA THR A 44 -9.98 -8.07 -1.32
C THR A 44 -9.81 -8.11 0.19
N ILE A 45 -10.89 -8.39 0.92
CA ILE A 45 -10.94 -8.33 2.39
C ILE A 45 -11.44 -9.67 2.92
N LEU A 46 -10.84 -10.13 4.02
CA LEU A 46 -11.33 -11.29 4.78
C LEU A 46 -12.38 -10.82 5.79
N ASP A 47 -13.59 -11.36 5.69
CA ASP A 47 -14.63 -11.13 6.70
C ASP A 47 -14.34 -11.88 8.02
N GLU A 48 -15.18 -11.66 9.04
CA GLU A 48 -15.04 -12.31 10.36
C GLU A 48 -15.03 -13.85 10.29
N ASN A 49 -15.61 -14.42 9.24
CA ASN A 49 -15.67 -15.86 8.98
C ASN A 49 -14.57 -16.33 8.01
N GLN A 50 -13.56 -15.48 7.73
CA GLN A 50 -12.46 -15.75 6.80
C GLN A 50 -12.92 -15.98 5.35
N ASN A 51 -14.11 -15.52 4.97
CA ASN A 51 -14.51 -15.53 3.57
C ASN A 51 -13.93 -14.31 2.87
N GLN A 52 -13.40 -14.53 1.66
CA GLN A 52 -12.96 -13.45 0.80
C GLN A 52 -14.17 -12.68 0.26
N LYS A 53 -14.13 -11.37 0.45
CA LYS A 53 -15.00 -10.38 -0.16
C LYS A 53 -14.14 -9.50 -1.03
N PHE A 54 -14.69 -9.02 -2.14
CA PHE A 54 -13.97 -8.10 -3.00
C PHE A 54 -14.86 -6.96 -3.43
N THR A 55 -14.23 -5.83 -3.69
CA THR A 55 -14.85 -4.65 -4.30
C THR A 55 -13.87 -4.04 -5.29
N ASN A 56 -14.37 -3.49 -6.38
CA ASN A 56 -13.55 -2.81 -7.35
C ASN A 56 -13.52 -1.33 -7.05
N GLY A 57 -12.48 -0.65 -7.54
CA GLY A 57 -12.37 0.77 -7.36
C GLY A 57 -11.31 1.42 -8.25
N THR A 58 -11.06 2.69 -7.95
CA THR A 58 -9.98 3.45 -8.56
C THR A 58 -9.17 4.16 -7.48
N TYR A 59 -7.85 3.98 -7.53
CA TYR A 59 -6.89 4.68 -6.69
C TYR A 59 -6.29 5.86 -7.47
N TYR A 60 -6.40 7.06 -6.91
CA TYR A 60 -5.78 8.27 -7.40
C TYR A 60 -4.68 8.69 -6.43
N PHE A 61 -3.47 8.90 -6.94
CA PHE A 61 -2.33 9.29 -6.12
C PHE A 61 -1.64 10.53 -6.69
N ASN A 62 -1.30 11.48 -5.81
CA ASN A 62 -0.49 12.65 -6.13
C ASN A 62 0.45 12.99 -4.96
N PHE A 63 1.71 12.59 -5.09
CA PHE A 63 2.76 12.81 -4.11
C PHE A 63 3.04 14.30 -3.86
N LEU A 64 3.05 15.11 -4.92
CA LEU A 64 3.38 16.54 -4.83
C LEU A 64 2.28 17.32 -4.09
N ALA A 65 1.02 17.00 -4.37
CA ALA A 65 -0.13 17.57 -3.66
C ALA A 65 -0.33 16.98 -2.26
N ARG A 66 0.37 15.88 -1.94
CA ARG A 66 0.18 15.10 -0.71
C ARG A 66 -1.28 14.66 -0.56
N SER A 67 -1.83 14.19 -1.67
CA SER A 67 -3.24 13.81 -1.79
C SER A 67 -3.37 12.43 -2.41
N SER A 68 -4.30 11.65 -1.89
CA SER A 68 -4.79 10.43 -2.51
C SER A 68 -6.30 10.35 -2.36
N ARG A 69 -6.91 9.55 -3.22
CA ARG A 69 -8.33 9.26 -3.18
C ARG A 69 -8.56 7.83 -3.63
N ILE A 70 -9.42 7.12 -2.92
CA ILE A 70 -9.88 5.79 -3.31
C ILE A 70 -11.39 5.90 -3.55
N ASP A 71 -11.83 5.54 -4.75
CA ASP A 71 -13.24 5.40 -5.09
C ASP A 71 -13.57 3.91 -5.12
N LEU A 72 -14.35 3.42 -4.16
CA LEU A 72 -14.83 2.05 -4.11
C LEU A 72 -16.25 1.98 -4.67
N GLU A 73 -16.49 1.02 -5.58
CA GLU A 73 -17.82 0.76 -6.14
C GLU A 73 -18.79 0.28 -5.07
N ASP A 74 -18.28 -0.46 -4.09
CA ASP A 74 -19.04 -0.95 -2.93
C ASP A 74 -18.16 -0.90 -1.67
N GLY A 75 -18.53 -0.03 -0.72
CA GLY A 75 -17.82 0.15 0.55
C GLY A 75 -18.25 -0.80 1.65
N GLN A 76 -19.19 -1.73 1.42
CA GLN A 76 -19.81 -2.53 2.48
C GLN A 76 -18.81 -3.43 3.26
N TYR A 77 -17.68 -3.76 2.66
CA TYR A 77 -16.66 -4.61 3.27
C TYR A 77 -15.40 -3.84 3.69
N ASP A 78 -15.18 -2.64 3.15
CA ASP A 78 -14.04 -1.81 3.50
C ASP A 78 -14.18 -1.32 4.96
N PRO A 79 -13.18 -1.55 5.84
CA PRO A 79 -13.32 -1.22 7.26
C PRO A 79 -13.59 0.26 7.56
N LEU A 80 -13.12 1.18 6.71
CA LEU A 80 -13.38 2.61 6.86
C LEU A 80 -14.75 3.00 6.31
N CYS A 81 -15.20 2.37 5.23
CA CYS A 81 -16.50 2.65 4.62
C CYS A 81 -17.68 1.92 5.29
N LYS A 82 -17.49 0.71 5.80
CA LYS A 82 -18.54 -0.07 6.46
C LYS A 82 -19.02 0.56 7.76
N LEU A 83 -18.08 1.08 8.56
CA LEU A 83 -18.32 1.29 10.00
C LEU A 83 -18.78 2.69 10.39
N ASN A 84 -19.19 3.57 9.47
CA ASN A 84 -19.62 4.94 9.83
C ASN A 84 -21.13 5.10 10.08
N GLY A 85 -21.84 4.03 10.45
CA GLY A 85 -23.16 4.13 11.09
C GLY A 85 -24.37 4.27 10.16
N PHE A 86 -24.20 4.06 8.85
CA PHE A 86 -25.30 4.04 7.89
C PHE A 86 -25.41 2.65 7.26
N GLU A 87 -26.44 1.93 7.69
CA GLU A 87 -26.96 0.70 7.10
C GLU A 87 -25.96 -0.47 7.01
N ASP A 88 -26.00 -1.36 8.00
CA ASP A 88 -25.43 -2.69 7.87
C ASP A 88 -25.99 -3.35 6.59
N LEU A 89 -25.12 -3.69 5.64
CA LEU A 89 -25.36 -4.64 4.54
C LEU A 89 -26.07 -4.11 3.26
N ILE A 90 -26.04 -2.81 2.99
CA ILE A 90 -26.52 -2.27 1.69
C ILE A 90 -25.33 -1.83 0.84
N TYR A 91 -25.38 -2.17 -0.46
CA TYR A 91 -24.45 -1.67 -1.47
C TYR A 91 -24.37 -0.13 -1.36
N ASN A 92 -23.21 0.39 -0.97
CA ASN A 92 -23.00 1.82 -0.81
C ASN A 92 -21.61 2.20 -1.34
N PRO A 93 -21.52 2.84 -2.52
CA PRO A 93 -20.26 3.39 -3.02
C PRO A 93 -19.66 4.33 -1.98
N CYS A 94 -18.34 4.31 -1.87
CA CYS A 94 -17.64 5.08 -0.86
C CYS A 94 -16.37 5.70 -1.44
N ARG A 95 -16.05 6.91 -1.00
CA ARG A 95 -14.84 7.62 -1.39
C ARG A 95 -14.03 7.96 -0.16
N ILE A 96 -12.77 7.53 -0.15
CA ILE A 96 -11.81 7.80 0.91
C ILE A 96 -10.88 8.89 0.39
N TYR A 97 -10.92 10.08 0.99
CA TYR A 97 -10.06 11.19 0.63
C TYR A 97 -8.98 11.35 1.68
N ALA A 98 -7.71 11.21 1.31
CA ALA A 98 -6.58 11.61 2.14
C ALA A 98 -5.97 12.88 1.55
N THR A 99 -6.27 14.05 2.13
CA THR A 99 -5.83 15.35 1.59
C THR A 99 -5.59 16.35 2.72
N GLY A 100 -4.56 17.20 2.57
CA GLY A 100 -4.20 18.19 3.59
C GLY A 100 -3.88 17.59 4.96
N GLY A 101 -3.35 16.35 5.00
CA GLY A 101 -3.05 15.63 6.25
C GLY A 101 -4.29 15.14 7.01
N ASN A 102 -5.44 15.06 6.36
CA ASN A 102 -6.69 14.55 6.92
C ASN A 102 -7.26 13.43 6.04
N THR A 103 -7.93 12.47 6.65
CA THR A 103 -8.72 11.44 5.96
C THR A 103 -10.20 11.72 6.15
N PHE A 104 -10.99 11.70 5.07
CA PHE A 104 -12.44 11.85 5.06
C PHE A 104 -13.08 10.67 4.35
N ILE A 105 -14.26 10.28 4.81
CA ILE A 105 -15.09 9.24 4.19
C ILE A 105 -16.35 9.92 3.64
N PHE A 106 -16.59 9.76 2.34
CA PHE A 106 -17.73 10.35 1.64
C PHE A 106 -18.58 9.29 0.96
N TYR A 107 -19.88 9.33 1.23
CA TYR A 107 -20.91 8.46 0.67
C TYR A 107 -21.74 9.28 -0.32
N PRO A 108 -21.46 9.18 -1.63
CA PRO A 108 -22.08 10.02 -2.65
C PRO A 108 -23.60 9.80 -2.77
N VAL A 109 -24.11 8.61 -2.46
CA VAL A 109 -25.55 8.31 -2.54
C VAL A 109 -26.33 9.10 -1.50
N ASP A 110 -25.80 9.14 -0.27
CA ASP A 110 -26.45 9.81 0.87
C ASP A 110 -26.06 11.29 0.97
N SER A 111 -25.12 11.76 0.15
CA SER A 111 -24.45 13.06 0.30
C SER A 111 -23.90 13.26 1.72
N TYR A 112 -23.45 12.17 2.35
CA TYR A 112 -22.92 12.18 3.70
C TYR A 112 -21.40 12.15 3.64
N CYS A 113 -20.75 13.10 4.32
CA CYS A 113 -19.31 13.10 4.47
C CYS A 113 -18.92 13.27 5.93
N CYS A 114 -17.95 12.51 6.39
CA CYS A 114 -17.43 12.64 7.74
C CYS A 114 -15.90 12.66 7.76
N TRP A 115 -15.35 13.41 8.70
CA TRP A 115 -13.91 13.45 8.97
C TRP A 115 -13.51 12.26 9.82
N CYS A 116 -12.55 11.48 9.33
CA CYS A 116 -12.07 10.28 9.99
C CYS A 116 -11.05 10.64 11.05
N CYS A 117 -9.93 11.25 10.65
CA CYS A 117 -8.75 11.51 11.49
C CYS A 117 -7.71 12.36 10.73
N ASN A 118 -6.62 12.73 11.41
CA ASN A 118 -5.50 13.49 10.83
C ASN A 118 -4.14 12.79 10.99
N ALA A 119 -3.09 13.40 10.43
CA ALA A 119 -1.71 12.93 10.50
C ALA A 119 -1.17 12.66 11.90
N SER A 120 -1.57 13.43 12.92
CA SER A 120 -1.13 13.18 14.29
C SER A 120 -1.76 11.93 14.91
N GLN A 121 -2.84 11.43 14.32
CA GLN A 121 -3.53 10.20 14.70
C GLN A 121 -3.13 9.02 13.80
N GLY A 122 -2.18 9.23 12.88
CA GLY A 122 -1.70 8.24 11.93
C GLY A 122 -2.50 8.15 10.63
N CYS A 123 -3.34 9.14 10.32
CA CYS A 123 -4.12 9.17 9.09
C CYS A 123 -3.59 10.19 8.07
N GLY A 124 -4.21 10.24 6.90
CA GLY A 124 -3.75 11.03 5.78
C GLY A 124 -2.67 10.25 5.02
N ASN A 125 -2.11 10.85 3.97
CA ASN A 125 -1.13 10.13 3.15
C ASN A 125 0.09 9.71 3.95
N ILE A 126 0.07 8.48 4.46
CA ILE A 126 1.27 7.75 4.83
C ILE A 126 2.01 7.59 3.50
N TYR A 127 3.07 8.38 3.33
CA TYR A 127 3.83 8.34 2.09
C TYR A 127 4.28 6.90 1.88
N PRO A 128 3.83 6.25 0.80
CA PRO A 128 4.13 4.85 0.53
C PRO A 128 5.64 4.64 0.54
N ASN A 129 6.41 5.60 0.02
CA ASN A 129 7.87 5.60 0.06
C ASN A 129 8.50 5.54 1.47
N ALA A 130 7.79 5.92 2.54
CA ALA A 130 8.27 5.70 3.91
C ALA A 130 8.05 4.24 4.33
N LEU A 131 6.86 3.68 4.09
CA LEU A 131 6.56 2.27 4.36
C LEU A 131 7.43 1.32 3.55
N LEU A 132 7.66 1.65 2.27
CA LEU A 132 8.41 0.85 1.31
C LEU A 132 9.91 0.77 1.63
N ARG A 133 10.46 1.73 2.38
CA ARG A 133 11.91 1.79 2.69
C ARG A 133 12.39 0.73 3.67
N GLU A 134 11.49 0.14 4.42
CA GLU A 134 11.80 -0.84 5.46
C GLU A 134 11.50 -2.29 5.02
N LEU A 135 11.17 -2.49 3.75
CA LEU A 135 10.88 -3.82 3.22
C LEU A 135 12.16 -4.58 2.90
N GLU A 136 12.16 -5.87 3.23
CA GLU A 136 13.18 -6.82 2.85
C GLU A 136 12.85 -7.41 1.47
N PHE A 137 13.83 -7.41 0.57
CA PHE A 137 13.71 -8.08 -0.72
C PHE A 137 13.78 -9.59 -0.52
N LEU A 138 12.72 -10.31 -0.90
CA LEU A 138 12.62 -11.76 -0.76
C LEU A 138 12.91 -12.52 -2.08
N GLY A 139 13.07 -11.80 -3.19
CA GLY A 139 13.37 -12.39 -4.49
C GLY A 139 12.38 -12.00 -5.58
N GLU A 140 12.56 -12.60 -6.74
CA GLU A 140 11.60 -12.57 -7.84
C GLU A 140 10.54 -13.65 -7.62
N ASN A 141 9.29 -13.33 -7.90
CA ASN A 141 8.17 -14.26 -7.80
C ASN A 141 7.19 -14.04 -8.97
N GLU A 142 6.18 -14.89 -9.09
CA GLU A 142 5.08 -14.74 -10.05
C GLU A 142 3.74 -14.80 -9.30
N ILE A 143 2.91 -13.79 -9.50
CA ILE A 143 1.54 -13.72 -8.94
C ILE A 143 0.60 -13.45 -10.11
N ASP A 144 -0.40 -14.31 -10.30
CA ASP A 144 -1.39 -14.23 -11.37
C ASP A 144 -0.79 -14.06 -12.78
N GLY A 145 0.32 -14.76 -13.04
CA GLY A 145 1.04 -14.69 -14.32
C GLY A 145 1.87 -13.43 -14.53
N LYS A 146 1.99 -12.56 -13.52
CA LYS A 146 2.85 -11.35 -13.54
C LYS A 146 4.12 -11.63 -12.73
N SER A 147 5.28 -11.63 -13.39
CA SER A 147 6.58 -11.70 -12.71
C SER A 147 6.92 -10.36 -12.06
N GLY A 148 7.48 -10.39 -10.85
CA GLY A 148 7.70 -9.19 -10.04
C GLY A 148 8.71 -9.39 -8.92
N TYR A 149 9.12 -8.27 -8.31
CA TYR A 149 9.91 -8.27 -7.09
C TYR A 149 9.00 -8.38 -5.88
N PHE A 150 9.32 -9.30 -4.98
CA PHE A 150 8.58 -9.52 -3.74
C PHE A 150 9.32 -8.94 -2.55
N TRP A 151 8.62 -8.10 -1.80
CA TRP A 151 9.14 -7.36 -0.66
C TRP A 151 8.27 -7.61 0.56
N LYS A 152 8.86 -7.69 1.76
CA LYS A 152 8.10 -7.97 2.99
C LYS A 152 8.67 -7.28 4.22
N ARG A 153 7.80 -6.89 5.15
CA ARG A 153 8.12 -6.52 6.54
C ARG A 153 6.94 -6.91 7.42
N ASP A 154 7.18 -7.77 8.42
CA ASP A 154 6.15 -8.28 9.33
C ASP A 154 4.93 -8.84 8.56
N ASP A 155 3.75 -8.28 8.80
CA ASP A 155 2.46 -8.71 8.22
C ASP A 155 2.12 -7.95 6.93
N TYR A 156 3.05 -7.12 6.44
CA TYR A 156 2.91 -6.33 5.21
C TYR A 156 3.85 -6.88 4.13
N ALA A 157 3.29 -7.19 2.96
CA ALA A 157 4.04 -7.56 1.77
C ALA A 157 3.63 -6.71 0.57
N TYR A 158 4.59 -6.51 -0.34
CA TYR A 158 4.47 -5.62 -1.48
C TYR A 158 5.09 -6.30 -2.70
N PHE A 159 4.36 -6.28 -3.81
CA PHE A 159 4.79 -6.88 -5.07
C PHE A 159 4.68 -5.85 -6.18
N GLU A 160 5.72 -5.74 -7.00
CA GLU A 160 5.80 -4.78 -8.11
C GLU A 160 6.47 -5.40 -9.34
N THR A 161 6.26 -4.82 -10.51
CA THR A 161 6.89 -5.29 -11.76
C THR A 161 8.41 -5.21 -11.71
N ILE A 162 9.10 -6.08 -12.45
CA ILE A 162 10.56 -6.07 -12.57
C ILE A 162 11.01 -4.84 -13.40
N GLY A 163 12.05 -4.15 -12.93
CA GLY A 163 12.66 -3.03 -13.66
C GLY A 163 13.81 -2.36 -12.91
N ASP A 164 14.73 -1.76 -13.68
CA ASP A 164 15.93 -1.11 -13.14
C ASP A 164 15.60 0.18 -12.37
N ASN A 165 14.66 0.98 -12.87
CA ASN A 165 14.23 2.22 -12.24
C ASN A 165 13.00 1.98 -11.37
N PRO A 166 13.07 2.19 -10.05
CA PRO A 166 11.95 1.91 -9.14
C PRO A 166 10.70 2.75 -9.44
N GLU A 167 10.84 3.97 -9.98
CA GLU A 167 9.68 4.82 -10.33
C GLU A 167 8.90 4.31 -11.57
N ASN A 168 9.52 3.43 -12.35
CA ASN A 168 8.91 2.80 -13.52
C ASN A 168 8.32 1.43 -13.20
N ARG A 169 8.45 0.95 -11.97
CA ARG A 169 7.81 -0.29 -11.52
C ARG A 169 6.38 0.01 -11.11
N ASP A 170 5.45 -0.82 -11.57
CA ASP A 170 4.04 -0.72 -11.22
C ASP A 170 3.82 -1.61 -9.99
N THR A 171 3.14 -1.10 -8.95
CA THR A 171 2.62 -1.99 -7.90
C THR A 171 1.65 -2.97 -8.53
N ILE A 172 1.77 -4.24 -8.17
CA ILE A 172 0.87 -5.31 -8.60
C ILE A 172 -0.10 -5.63 -7.47
N ILE A 173 0.42 -5.86 -6.26
CA ILE A 173 -0.42 -6.17 -5.10
C ILE A 173 0.25 -5.69 -3.82
N ILE A 174 -0.57 -5.23 -2.90
CA ILE A 174 -0.21 -4.98 -1.51
C ILE A 174 -0.98 -5.98 -0.65
N ILE A 175 -0.28 -6.69 0.21
CA ILE A 175 -0.81 -7.81 1.00
C ILE A 175 -0.64 -7.46 2.47
N GLU A 176 -1.73 -7.53 3.20
CA GLU A 176 -1.81 -7.35 4.65
C GLU A 176 -2.55 -8.54 5.27
N GLU A 177 -2.56 -8.66 6.60
CA GLU A 177 -3.13 -9.82 7.30
C GLU A 177 -4.59 -10.14 6.90
N SER A 178 -5.43 -9.10 6.77
CA SER A 178 -6.86 -9.24 6.49
C SER A 178 -7.31 -8.59 5.17
N LYS A 179 -6.36 -8.01 4.41
CA LYS A 179 -6.66 -7.16 3.26
C LYS A 179 -5.59 -7.25 2.20
N ASN A 180 -6.01 -7.37 0.94
CA ASN A 180 -5.15 -7.22 -0.22
C ASN A 180 -5.69 -6.15 -1.15
N ILE A 181 -4.81 -5.32 -1.71
CA ILE A 181 -5.17 -4.39 -2.78
C ILE A 181 -4.37 -4.75 -4.02
N THR A 182 -5.05 -5.28 -5.03
CA THR A 182 -4.47 -5.56 -6.34
C THR A 182 -4.62 -4.34 -7.23
N PHE A 183 -3.55 -3.96 -7.90
CA PHE A 183 -3.51 -2.85 -8.84
C PHE A 183 -3.42 -3.39 -10.26
N GLU A 184 -4.20 -2.80 -11.16
CA GLU A 184 -3.96 -2.93 -12.60
C GLU A 184 -2.76 -2.07 -13.04
N SER A 185 -2.56 -1.93 -14.35
CA SER A 185 -1.49 -1.07 -14.89
C SER A 185 -1.63 0.38 -14.39
N MET A 186 -0.54 0.97 -13.94
CA MET A 186 -0.56 2.34 -13.42
C MET A 186 -0.50 3.37 -14.55
N ASN A 187 -1.55 4.18 -14.67
CA ASN A 187 -1.55 5.35 -15.54
C ASN A 187 -0.85 6.52 -14.85
N ARG A 188 0.36 6.85 -15.30
CA ARG A 188 1.18 7.97 -14.81
C ARG A 188 0.73 9.32 -15.40
N THR A 189 -0.57 9.53 -15.57
CA THR A 189 -1.12 10.85 -15.91
C THR A 189 -1.42 11.59 -14.61
N LEU A 190 -1.04 12.86 -14.53
CA LEU A 190 -1.35 13.68 -13.36
C LEU A 190 -2.89 13.77 -13.22
N PRO A 191 -3.47 13.32 -12.10
CA PRO A 191 -4.90 13.48 -11.88
C PRO A 191 -5.27 14.96 -11.86
N ASP A 192 -6.45 15.30 -12.39
CA ASP A 192 -6.99 16.67 -12.27
C ASP A 192 -7.00 17.09 -10.80
N GLN A 193 -6.66 18.35 -10.52
CA GLN A 193 -6.65 18.85 -9.14
C GLN A 193 -8.01 18.66 -8.45
N LYS A 194 -9.11 18.79 -9.20
CA LYS A 194 -10.48 18.58 -8.74
C LYS A 194 -10.78 17.15 -8.29
N THR A 195 -9.95 16.17 -8.68
CA THR A 195 -10.06 14.81 -8.18
C THR A 195 -9.93 14.75 -6.66
N PHE A 196 -9.09 15.62 -6.09
CA PHE A 196 -8.82 15.69 -4.66
C PHE A 196 -9.60 16.79 -3.93
N ASP A 197 -10.39 17.58 -4.65
CA ASP A 197 -11.27 18.57 -4.04
C ASP A 197 -12.35 17.86 -3.24
N LEU A 198 -12.48 18.26 -1.97
CA LEU A 198 -13.48 17.71 -1.08
C LEU A 198 -14.88 18.25 -1.45
N PRO A 199 -15.91 17.40 -1.45
CA PRO A 199 -17.30 17.85 -1.44
C PRO A 199 -17.54 18.86 -0.30
N TRP A 200 -18.47 19.79 -0.49
CA TRP A 200 -18.71 20.88 0.48
C TRP A 200 -19.24 20.37 1.84
N GLU A 201 -19.82 19.18 1.85
CA GLU A 201 -20.28 18.44 3.03
C GLU A 201 -19.12 17.96 3.91
N CYS A 202 -17.93 17.76 3.32
CA CYS A 202 -16.75 17.27 4.02
C CYS A 202 -16.08 18.37 4.84
N LYS A 203 -16.32 18.36 6.15
CA LYS A 203 -15.75 19.33 7.09
C LYS A 203 -15.12 18.63 8.27
N VAL A 204 -13.98 19.13 8.75
CA VAL A 204 -13.30 18.60 9.95
C VAL A 204 -14.20 18.68 11.18
N SER A 205 -15.12 19.65 11.23
CA SER A 205 -16.11 19.75 12.32
C SER A 205 -17.18 18.66 12.30
N HIS A 206 -17.29 17.88 11.22
CA HIS A 206 -18.26 16.80 11.06
C HIS A 206 -17.54 15.45 11.16
N SER A 207 -17.18 15.06 12.38
CA SER A 207 -16.50 13.79 12.64
C SER A 207 -17.40 12.58 12.33
N CYS A 208 -16.80 11.48 11.86
CA CYS A 208 -17.52 10.19 11.77
C CYS A 208 -17.99 9.73 13.17
N PRO A 209 -18.99 8.86 13.30
CA PRO A 209 -19.50 8.42 14.60
C PRO A 209 -18.43 7.88 15.54
N GLU A 210 -18.63 7.97 16.85
CA GLU A 210 -17.60 7.68 17.85
C GLU A 210 -17.36 6.17 18.07
N GLU A 211 -18.34 5.36 17.67
CA GLU A 211 -18.37 3.91 17.63
C GLU A 211 -17.75 3.32 16.35
N SER A 212 -17.59 4.15 15.31
CA SER A 212 -16.97 3.76 14.03
C SER A 212 -15.48 3.42 14.18
N LEU A 213 -14.90 2.79 13.15
CA LEU A 213 -13.44 2.61 13.08
C LEU A 213 -12.71 3.95 13.17
N CYS A 214 -13.20 4.97 12.47
CA CYS A 214 -12.69 6.34 12.54
C CYS A 214 -12.75 6.93 13.95
N GLY A 215 -13.86 6.73 14.67
CA GLY A 215 -13.99 7.13 16.07
C GLY A 215 -12.96 6.44 16.97
N ARG A 216 -12.70 5.15 16.75
CA ARG A 216 -11.65 4.41 17.46
C ARG A 216 -10.25 4.92 17.11
N ILE A 217 -9.96 5.18 15.83
CA ILE A 217 -8.68 5.77 15.39
C ILE A 217 -8.45 7.11 16.08
N ARG A 218 -9.45 8.01 16.11
CA ARG A 218 -9.27 9.32 16.75
C ARG A 218 -8.93 9.24 18.24
N LYS A 219 -9.51 8.25 18.94
CA LYS A 219 -9.29 8.05 20.38
C LYS A 219 -7.95 7.41 20.70
N LYS A 220 -7.52 6.42 19.90
CA LYS A 220 -6.38 5.56 20.22
C LYS A 220 -5.15 5.79 19.34
N GLY A 221 -5.29 6.45 18.20
CA GLY A 221 -4.31 6.45 17.11
C GLY A 221 -4.35 5.15 16.30
N ILE A 222 -3.93 5.21 15.04
CA ILE A 222 -3.92 4.05 14.12
C ILE A 222 -2.97 2.95 14.59
N ASP A 223 -1.81 3.32 15.16
CA ASP A 223 -0.75 2.38 15.57
C ASP A 223 -1.20 1.40 16.67
N ASN A 224 -2.31 1.70 17.34
CA ASN A 224 -2.89 0.88 18.39
C ASN A 224 -4.04 -0.01 17.88
N LEU A 225 -4.28 -0.06 16.57
CA LEU A 225 -5.33 -0.83 15.91
C LEU A 225 -4.69 -1.77 14.89
N LYS A 226 -4.68 -3.07 15.20
CA LYS A 226 -4.02 -4.10 14.38
C LYS A 226 -4.71 -4.36 13.03
N ASP A 227 -5.96 -3.93 12.89
CA ASP A 227 -6.82 -4.31 11.75
C ASP A 227 -6.95 -3.18 10.70
N ILE A 228 -6.03 -2.22 10.67
CA ILE A 228 -6.14 -1.05 9.78
C ILE A 228 -4.95 -0.98 8.84
N SER A 229 -5.25 -0.98 7.55
CA SER A 229 -4.27 -0.83 6.49
C SER A 229 -3.53 0.52 6.61
N PRO A 230 -2.19 0.53 6.56
CA PRO A 230 -1.40 1.75 6.47
C PRO A 230 -1.51 2.48 5.12
N ILE A 231 -2.37 2.01 4.20
CA ILE A 231 -2.56 2.60 2.86
C ILE A 231 -3.58 3.76 2.87
N TYR A 232 -4.29 3.98 3.99
CA TYR A 232 -5.33 5.01 4.16
C TYR A 232 -4.87 6.31 4.84
#